data_AF-A0A3D5Z8H1-F1
#
_entry.id   AF-A0A3D5Z8H1-F1
#
_cell.length_a   1.000
_cell.length_b   1.000
_cell.length_c   1.000
_cell.angle_alpha   90.00
_cell.angle_beta   90.00
_cell.angle_gamma   90.00
#
_symmetry.space_group_name_H-M   'P 1'
#
loop_
_entity.id
_entity.type
_entity.pdbx_description
1 polymer ?
#
loop_
_entity_poly.entity_id
_entity_poly.type
_entity_poly.pdbx_seq_one_letter_code
_entity_poly.pdbx_strand_id
1 'polypeptide(L)'
;MNDRTIIFLAFVIIIILIVIVYNLLKRIVNEINTQAKSIYLHNISNYETLNTKDTSSNISQVSKEFYPNINPNQKDIIVSKDIAYKQDRILSQAKKIEEEFDISNIDIIEDFLKNKVQEEGDSLYQNLLFVKETLSHTSDTSLVKEISVNDILKDMPQDVGNILRKKYSNQAKVRLMNVLEILDLEIKKNDPTIYIMVGDKDLSYDMVDNRIKTIYNKDIYKGIKIYYHNKMYDYSLE
;
A
#
# COMPACT_ATOMS: atom_id res chain seq x y z
N MET A 1 2.58 44.63 -40.14
CA MET A 1 2.00 43.27 -40.05
C MET A 1 0.71 43.43 -39.26
N ASN A 2 -0.46 43.10 -39.83
CA ASN A 2 -1.76 43.42 -39.20
C ASN A 2 -1.99 42.56 -37.94
N ASP A 3 -2.60 43.11 -36.89
CA ASP A 3 -2.90 42.37 -35.65
C ASP A 3 -3.68 41.06 -35.90
N ARG A 4 -4.53 41.06 -36.93
CA ARG A 4 -5.26 39.86 -37.39
C ARG A 4 -4.35 38.75 -37.92
N THR A 5 -3.23 39.09 -38.56
CA THR A 5 -2.24 38.11 -39.05
C THR A 5 -1.42 37.51 -37.91
N ILE A 6 -1.20 38.25 -36.83
CA ILE A 6 -0.47 37.77 -35.64
C ILE A 6 -1.34 36.79 -34.84
N ILE A 7 -2.63 37.10 -34.67
CA ILE A 7 -3.59 36.21 -33.99
C ILE A 7 -3.77 34.91 -34.77
N PHE A 8 -3.89 34.98 -36.10
CA PHE A 8 -3.98 33.78 -36.93
C PHE A 8 -2.73 32.91 -36.84
N LEU A 9 -1.53 33.52 -36.85
CA LEU A 9 -0.27 32.81 -36.71
C LEU A 9 -0.15 32.11 -35.34
N ALA A 10 -0.58 32.77 -34.26
CA ALA A 10 -0.58 32.19 -32.92
C ALA A 10 -1.49 30.95 -32.82
N PHE A 11 -2.66 30.99 -33.48
CA PHE A 11 -3.59 29.86 -33.50
C PHE A 11 -3.02 28.64 -34.24
N VAL A 12 -2.32 28.88 -35.36
CA VAL A 12 -1.63 27.83 -36.12
C VAL A 12 -0.53 27.18 -35.28
N ILE A 13 0.25 27.97 -34.52
CA ILE A 13 1.31 27.45 -33.65
C ILE A 13 0.73 26.57 -32.53
N ILE A 14 -0.41 26.96 -31.94
CA ILE A 14 -1.07 26.17 -30.89
C ILE A 14 -1.54 24.81 -31.44
N ILE A 15 -2.11 24.78 -32.64
CA ILE A 15 -2.54 23.52 -33.27
C ILE A 15 -1.34 22.60 -33.53
N ILE A 16 -0.21 23.16 -33.98
CA ILE A 16 1.03 22.40 -34.17
C ILE A 16 1.53 21.81 -32.85
N LEU A 17 1.52 22.59 -31.76
CA LEU A 17 1.89 22.12 -30.42
C LEU A 17 1.02 20.96 -29.94
N ILE A 18 -0.30 21.05 -30.16
CA ILE A 18 -1.24 19.97 -29.80
C ILE A 18 -0.91 18.68 -30.57
N VAL A 19 -0.61 18.77 -31.86
CA VAL A 19 -0.23 17.62 -32.69
C VAL A 19 1.09 17.00 -32.22
N ILE A 20 2.07 17.83 -31.83
CA ILE A 20 3.36 17.35 -31.30
C ILE A 20 3.14 16.60 -29.98
N VAL A 21 2.40 17.19 -29.04
CA VAL A 21 2.10 16.58 -27.73
C VAL A 21 1.35 15.26 -27.90
N TYR A 22 0.36 15.21 -28.81
CA TYR A 22 -0.36 13.99 -29.11
C TYR A 22 0.54 12.87 -29.63
N ASN A 23 1.48 13.18 -30.54
CA ASN A 23 2.42 12.21 -31.07
C ASN A 23 3.44 11.72 -30.02
N LEU A 24 3.90 12.61 -29.13
CA LEU A 24 4.77 12.23 -28.01
C LEU A 24 4.05 11.30 -27.04
N LEU A 25 2.80 11.61 -26.67
CA LEU A 25 2.00 10.78 -25.78
C LEU A 25 1.73 9.40 -26.39
N LYS A 26 1.37 9.34 -27.69
CA LYS A 26 1.17 8.09 -28.42
C LYS A 26 2.44 7.23 -28.44
N ARG A 27 3.61 7.85 -28.61
CA ARG A 27 4.90 7.15 -28.59
C ARG A 27 5.24 6.60 -27.20
N ILE A 28 5.05 7.41 -26.16
CA ILE A 28 5.29 6.99 -24.76
C ILE A 28 4.35 5.84 -24.37
N VAL A 29 3.07 5.91 -24.72
CA VAL A 29 2.11 4.82 -24.47
C VAL A 29 2.52 3.54 -25.20
N ASN A 30 3.00 3.64 -26.45
CA ASN A 30 3.49 2.48 -27.18
C ASN A 30 4.79 1.92 -26.59
N GLU A 31 5.71 2.76 -26.12
CA GLU A 31 6.96 2.36 -25.46
C GLU A 31 6.67 1.71 -24.10
N ILE A 32 5.74 2.24 -23.30
CA ILE A 32 5.32 1.64 -22.03
C ILE A 32 4.59 0.32 -22.28
N ASN A 33 3.70 0.26 -23.29
CA ASN A 33 3.00 -0.98 -23.63
C ASN A 33 3.97 -2.06 -24.14
N THR A 34 4.98 -1.69 -24.93
CA THR A 34 6.02 -2.64 -25.38
C THR A 34 6.96 -3.04 -24.26
N GLN A 35 7.33 -2.13 -23.37
CA GLN A 35 8.14 -2.45 -22.17
C GLN A 35 7.36 -3.33 -21.19
N ALA A 36 6.12 -2.97 -20.85
CA ALA A 36 5.25 -3.79 -20.02
C ALA A 36 5.06 -5.17 -20.65
N LYS A 37 4.72 -5.24 -21.94
CA LYS A 37 4.61 -6.51 -22.67
C LYS A 37 5.92 -7.28 -22.67
N SER A 38 7.08 -6.63 -22.79
CA SER A 38 8.39 -7.28 -22.72
C SER A 38 8.73 -7.79 -21.31
N ILE A 39 8.34 -7.08 -20.26
CA ILE A 39 8.53 -7.49 -18.86
C ILE A 39 7.59 -8.65 -18.53
N TYR A 40 6.32 -8.58 -18.96
CA TYR A 40 5.38 -9.70 -18.83
C TYR A 40 5.88 -10.93 -19.61
N LEU A 41 6.37 -10.74 -20.85
CA LEU A 41 6.92 -11.84 -21.65
C LEU A 41 8.24 -12.39 -21.09
N HIS A 42 9.12 -11.54 -20.55
CA HIS A 42 10.38 -11.95 -19.93
C HIS A 42 10.13 -12.69 -18.61
N ASN A 43 9.14 -12.25 -17.83
CA ASN A 43 8.74 -12.96 -16.62
C ASN A 43 8.11 -14.32 -16.98
N ILE A 44 7.23 -14.37 -17.99
CA ILE A 44 6.68 -15.64 -18.51
C ILE A 44 7.79 -16.53 -19.09
N SER A 45 8.74 -16.00 -19.85
CA SER A 45 9.86 -16.79 -20.37
C SER A 45 10.78 -17.28 -19.27
N ASN A 46 10.94 -16.53 -18.18
CA ASN A 46 11.66 -17.01 -17.00
C ASN A 46 10.91 -18.16 -16.31
N TYR A 47 9.58 -18.09 -16.23
CA TYR A 47 8.76 -19.22 -15.76
C TYR A 47 8.79 -20.43 -16.71
N GLU A 48 8.89 -20.21 -18.01
CA GLU A 48 9.01 -21.29 -19.01
C GLU A 48 10.43 -21.87 -19.08
N THR A 49 11.50 -21.07 -18.97
CA THR A 49 12.89 -21.56 -18.99
C THR A 49 13.27 -22.34 -17.74
N LEU A 50 12.67 -22.03 -16.58
CA LEU A 50 12.75 -22.89 -15.39
C LEU A 50 11.93 -24.19 -15.53
N ASN A 51 10.93 -24.24 -16.41
CA ASN A 51 10.06 -25.42 -16.63
C ASN A 51 10.36 -26.23 -17.91
N THR A 52 11.28 -25.80 -18.76
CA THR A 52 11.57 -26.42 -20.08
C THR A 52 12.88 -27.19 -20.14
N LYS A 53 13.41 -27.63 -18.99
CA LYS A 53 14.38 -28.74 -19.00
C LYS A 53 13.76 -30.08 -19.36
N ASP A 54 12.44 -30.19 -19.50
CA ASP A 54 11.79 -31.36 -20.07
C ASP A 54 10.56 -31.01 -20.93
N THR A 55 10.65 -31.38 -22.21
CA THR A 55 9.53 -31.74 -23.12
C THR A 55 8.62 -30.64 -23.71
N SER A 56 9.11 -30.06 -24.81
CA SER A 56 8.47 -29.92 -26.14
C SER A 56 6.95 -29.65 -26.33
N SER A 57 6.71 -28.50 -26.98
CA SER A 57 5.93 -28.28 -28.21
C SER A 57 4.38 -28.23 -28.19
N ASN A 58 3.89 -27.15 -28.82
CA ASN A 58 2.55 -26.88 -29.37
C ASN A 58 1.50 -26.24 -28.45
N ILE A 59 1.57 -24.91 -28.31
CA ILE A 59 0.42 -24.09 -27.92
C ILE A 59 -0.01 -23.30 -29.16
N SER A 60 -1.11 -23.76 -29.78
CA SER A 60 -1.88 -22.97 -30.74
C SER A 60 -3.32 -22.89 -30.28
N GLN A 61 -3.80 -21.65 -30.18
CA GLN A 61 -5.19 -21.21 -30.38
C GLN A 61 -6.21 -21.25 -29.22
N VAL A 62 -6.47 -20.01 -28.74
CA VAL A 62 -7.78 -19.32 -28.71
C VAL A 62 -8.86 -19.83 -27.74
N SER A 63 -9.10 -18.95 -26.76
CA SER A 63 -10.30 -18.75 -25.93
C SER A 63 -11.63 -18.84 -26.68
N LYS A 64 -12.58 -19.59 -26.11
CA LYS A 64 -14.02 -19.33 -26.25
C LYS A 64 -14.66 -19.36 -24.86
N GLU A 65 -15.31 -18.26 -24.52
CA GLU A 65 -16.15 -18.11 -23.32
C GLU A 65 -17.28 -19.15 -23.33
N PHE A 66 -17.51 -19.80 -22.19
CA PHE A 66 -18.61 -20.74 -21.98
C PHE A 66 -19.44 -20.25 -20.79
N TYR A 67 -20.68 -19.80 -21.03
CA TYR A 67 -21.67 -19.60 -19.99
C TYR A 67 -22.61 -20.83 -19.98
N PRO A 68 -22.62 -21.65 -18.93
CA PRO A 68 -23.62 -22.72 -18.83
C PRO A 68 -24.97 -22.13 -18.40
N ASN A 69 -26.00 -22.45 -19.17
CA ASN A 69 -27.40 -22.22 -18.83
C ASN A 69 -27.82 -23.30 -17.82
N ILE A 70 -28.09 -22.94 -16.56
CA ILE A 70 -28.34 -23.90 -15.47
C ILE A 70 -29.85 -24.10 -15.31
N ASN A 71 -30.31 -25.31 -15.59
CA ASN A 71 -31.68 -25.77 -15.32
C ASN A 71 -31.75 -26.31 -13.86
N PRO A 72 -32.67 -25.88 -12.97
CA PRO A 72 -32.48 -26.03 -11.53
C PRO A 72 -32.80 -27.41 -10.91
N ASN A 73 -33.11 -28.45 -11.69
CA ASN A 73 -33.69 -29.69 -11.13
C ASN A 73 -32.97 -31.01 -11.52
N GLN A 74 -31.64 -31.01 -11.62
CA GLN A 74 -30.87 -32.25 -11.75
C GLN A 74 -29.81 -32.34 -10.65
N LYS A 75 -29.97 -33.31 -9.74
CA LYS A 75 -28.89 -33.77 -8.84
C LYS A 75 -27.90 -34.57 -9.68
N ASP A 76 -27.03 -33.87 -10.40
CA ASP A 76 -25.86 -34.47 -11.01
C ASP A 76 -24.62 -34.03 -10.22
N ILE A 77 -24.00 -34.99 -9.55
CA ILE A 77 -22.64 -34.84 -9.04
C ILE A 77 -21.77 -34.67 -10.29
N ILE A 78 -21.43 -33.42 -10.61
CA ILE A 78 -20.37 -33.12 -11.56
C ILE A 78 -19.07 -33.55 -10.88
N VAL A 79 -18.71 -34.83 -11.00
CA VAL A 79 -17.34 -35.27 -10.80
C VAL A 79 -16.58 -34.70 -11.99
N SER A 80 -15.94 -33.56 -11.77
CA SER A 80 -14.96 -32.99 -12.69
C SER A 80 -13.79 -33.96 -12.84
N LYS A 81 -13.96 -34.94 -13.73
CA LYS A 81 -12.86 -35.70 -14.31
C LYS A 81 -12.00 -34.68 -15.07
N ASP A 82 -10.80 -34.45 -14.54
CA ASP A 82 -9.70 -33.62 -15.06
C ASP A 82 -9.26 -32.42 -14.19
N ILE A 83 -9.42 -32.50 -12.86
CA ILE A 83 -8.67 -31.65 -11.91
C ILE A 83 -7.51 -32.42 -11.23
N ALA A 84 -7.27 -33.67 -11.61
CA ALA A 84 -6.40 -34.58 -10.86
C ALA A 84 -4.87 -34.39 -11.02
N TYR A 85 -4.37 -33.53 -11.92
CA TYR A 85 -2.93 -33.52 -12.26
C TYR A 85 -2.17 -32.19 -12.08
N LYS A 86 -2.79 -31.16 -11.47
CA LYS A 86 -2.06 -29.95 -11.02
C LYS A 86 -2.06 -29.72 -9.51
N GLN A 87 -2.81 -30.51 -8.74
CA GLN A 87 -2.92 -30.35 -7.29
C GLN A 87 -1.72 -30.96 -6.55
N ASP A 88 -1.20 -32.12 -6.96
CA ASP A 88 -0.12 -32.79 -6.21
C ASP A 88 1.16 -31.95 -6.09
N ARG A 89 1.55 -31.22 -7.14
CA ARG A 89 2.72 -30.32 -7.10
C ARG A 89 2.48 -29.09 -6.25
N ILE A 90 1.29 -28.48 -6.31
CA ILE A 90 0.96 -27.28 -5.53
C ILE A 90 0.81 -27.66 -4.05
N LEU A 91 0.13 -28.78 -3.75
CA LEU A 91 -0.05 -29.29 -2.40
C LEU A 91 1.26 -29.76 -1.78
N SER A 92 2.13 -30.44 -2.54
CA SER A 92 3.47 -30.81 -2.05
C SER A 92 4.38 -29.61 -1.84
N GLN A 93 4.30 -28.57 -2.69
CA GLN A 93 5.01 -27.32 -2.48
C GLN A 93 4.49 -26.55 -1.26
N ALA A 94 3.16 -26.43 -1.09
CA ALA A 94 2.54 -25.84 0.09
C ALA A 94 2.96 -26.58 1.37
N LYS A 95 2.91 -27.91 1.35
CA LYS A 95 3.36 -28.75 2.46
C LYS A 95 4.85 -28.55 2.77
N LYS A 96 5.70 -28.46 1.74
CA LYS A 96 7.12 -28.21 1.93
C LYS A 96 7.39 -26.82 2.50
N ILE A 97 6.66 -25.79 2.06
CA ILE A 97 6.71 -24.45 2.66
C ILE A 97 6.22 -24.51 4.11
N GLU A 98 5.18 -25.28 4.41
CA GLU A 98 4.70 -25.46 5.77
C GLU A 98 5.74 -26.10 6.68
N GLU A 99 6.46 -27.11 6.19
CA GLU A 99 7.52 -27.83 6.89
C GLU A 99 8.82 -27.01 7.04
N GLU A 100 9.20 -26.22 6.03
CA GLU A 100 10.44 -25.41 6.06
C GLU A 100 10.23 -24.04 6.72
N PHE A 101 9.01 -23.48 6.68
CA PHE A 101 8.65 -22.21 7.34
C PHE A 101 8.02 -22.47 8.71
N ASP A 102 8.73 -23.21 9.56
CA ASP A 102 8.35 -23.49 10.95
C ASP A 102 8.76 -22.32 11.86
N ILE A 103 8.07 -21.19 11.69
CA ILE A 103 8.32 -19.98 12.45
C ILE A 103 7.23 -19.81 13.51
N SER A 104 7.65 -19.77 14.77
CA SER A 104 6.77 -19.45 15.90
C SER A 104 6.44 -17.96 15.89
N ASN A 105 5.23 -17.63 15.45
CA ASN A 105 4.73 -16.25 15.48
C ASN A 105 4.70 -15.67 16.90
N ILE A 106 4.44 -16.50 17.93
CA ILE A 106 4.40 -16.04 19.31
C ILE A 106 5.81 -15.64 19.79
N ASP A 107 6.85 -16.40 19.43
CA ASP A 107 8.23 -16.08 19.79
C ASP A 107 8.68 -14.78 19.13
N ILE A 108 8.28 -14.54 17.87
CA ILE A 108 8.54 -13.26 17.19
C ILE A 108 7.90 -12.10 17.96
N ILE A 109 6.65 -12.26 18.39
CA ILE A 109 5.92 -11.22 19.10
C ILE A 109 6.56 -10.95 20.46
N GLU A 110 6.89 -11.98 21.22
CA GLU A 110 7.55 -11.83 22.53
C GLU A 110 8.93 -11.17 22.41
N ASP A 111 9.73 -11.57 21.42
CA ASP A 111 11.02 -10.92 21.14
C ASP A 111 10.85 -9.45 20.76
N PHE A 112 9.84 -9.15 19.96
CA PHE A 112 9.49 -7.79 19.56
C PHE A 112 9.10 -6.94 20.77
N LEU A 113 8.21 -7.44 21.63
CA LEU A 113 7.77 -6.75 22.85
C LEU A 113 8.95 -6.45 23.78
N LYS A 114 9.89 -7.39 23.91
CA LYS A 114 11.04 -7.26 24.80
C LYS A 114 12.11 -6.29 24.27
N ASN A 115 12.39 -6.32 22.97
CA ASN A 115 13.57 -5.67 22.41
C ASN A 115 13.28 -4.39 21.62
N LYS A 116 12.03 -4.17 21.18
CA LYS A 116 11.66 -3.09 20.25
C LYS A 116 10.61 -2.14 20.78
N VAL A 117 9.80 -2.56 21.76
CA VAL A 117 8.78 -1.72 22.36
C VAL A 117 9.40 -0.84 23.42
N GLN A 118 9.22 0.46 23.27
CA GLN A 118 9.68 1.43 24.27
C GLN A 118 8.58 1.60 25.32
N GLU A 119 8.95 1.66 26.61
CA GLU A 119 8.05 2.13 27.67
C GLU A 119 7.90 3.66 27.52
N GLU A 120 7.12 4.09 26.54
CA GLU A 120 6.85 5.50 26.31
C GLU A 120 5.63 5.98 27.12
N GLY A 121 5.71 7.21 27.61
CA GLY A 121 4.59 7.87 28.27
C GLY A 121 3.52 8.25 27.24
N ASP A 122 2.34 7.64 27.37
CA ASP A 122 1.15 7.89 26.54
C ASP A 122 0.79 9.38 26.35
N SER A 123 1.30 10.28 27.20
CA SER A 123 0.94 11.69 27.20
C SER A 123 1.24 12.40 25.88
N LEU A 124 2.35 12.10 25.21
CA LEU A 124 2.69 12.78 23.95
C LEU A 124 1.72 12.41 22.83
N TYR A 125 1.41 11.12 22.69
CA TYR A 125 0.45 10.63 21.70
C TYR A 125 -0.93 11.26 21.89
N GLN A 126 -1.42 11.31 23.13
CA GLN A 126 -2.70 11.93 23.46
C GLN A 126 -2.69 13.44 23.18
N ASN A 127 -1.59 14.13 23.52
CA ASN A 127 -1.45 15.57 23.22
C ASN A 127 -1.43 15.84 21.72
N LEU A 128 -0.77 14.99 20.92
CA LEU A 128 -0.75 15.10 19.46
C LEU A 128 -2.15 14.93 18.86
N LEU A 129 -2.91 13.93 19.31
CA LEU A 129 -4.29 13.70 18.90
C LEU A 129 -5.18 14.91 19.23
N PHE A 130 -5.12 15.39 20.47
CA PHE A 130 -5.88 16.55 20.93
C PHE A 130 -5.60 17.80 20.09
N VAL A 131 -4.32 18.07 19.81
CA VAL A 131 -3.92 19.23 18.99
C VAL A 131 -4.43 19.09 17.56
N LYS A 132 -4.28 17.91 16.95
CA LYS A 132 -4.80 17.66 15.59
C LYS A 132 -6.31 17.86 15.53
N GLU A 133 -7.05 17.33 16.50
CA GLU A 133 -8.50 17.47 16.57
C GLU A 133 -8.92 18.93 16.69
N THR A 134 -8.29 19.67 17.61
CA THR A 134 -8.54 21.11 17.83
C THR A 134 -8.31 21.92 16.55
N LEU A 135 -7.18 21.70 15.87
CA LEU A 135 -6.86 22.40 14.62
C LEU A 135 -7.81 22.01 13.48
N SER A 136 -8.21 20.76 13.40
CA SER A 136 -9.13 20.28 12.35
C SER A 136 -10.51 20.94 12.47
N HIS A 137 -11.06 21.03 13.68
CA HIS A 137 -12.37 21.64 13.93
C HIS A 137 -12.41 23.16 13.70
N THR A 138 -11.28 23.85 13.85
CA THR A 138 -11.20 25.29 13.52
C THR A 138 -11.23 25.60 12.02
N SER A 139 -11.23 24.58 11.14
CA SER A 139 -10.73 24.71 9.77
C SER A 139 -11.70 24.37 8.64
N ASP A 140 -12.99 24.18 8.90
CA ASP A 140 -14.01 23.71 7.93
C ASP A 140 -14.11 24.48 6.58
N THR A 141 -13.38 25.59 6.40
CA THR A 141 -13.23 26.28 5.10
C THR A 141 -11.80 26.73 4.74
N SER A 142 -10.77 26.29 5.46
CA SER A 142 -9.51 27.05 5.60
C SER A 142 -8.19 26.26 5.44
N LEU A 143 -8.18 25.04 4.90
CA LEU A 143 -6.95 24.23 4.77
C LEU A 143 -5.83 24.92 3.96
N VAL A 144 -6.19 25.85 3.07
CA VAL A 144 -5.25 26.65 2.25
C VAL A 144 -4.74 27.90 3.00
N LYS A 145 -5.35 28.27 4.14
CA LYS A 145 -5.00 29.48 4.89
C LYS A 145 -3.62 29.34 5.53
N GLU A 146 -2.87 30.42 5.41
CA GLU A 146 -1.62 30.61 6.15
C GLU A 146 -1.92 31.19 7.53
N ILE A 147 -1.36 30.55 8.55
CA ILE A 147 -1.51 30.94 9.95
C ILE A 147 -0.12 31.22 10.51
N SER A 148 -0.02 32.19 11.42
CA SER A 148 1.21 32.48 12.14
C SER A 148 1.63 31.28 12.98
N VAL A 149 2.91 30.92 12.92
CA VAL A 149 3.45 29.82 13.74
C VAL A 149 3.32 30.14 15.23
N ASN A 150 3.46 31.41 15.62
CA ASN A 150 3.30 31.82 17.02
C ASN A 150 1.85 31.67 17.50
N ASP A 151 0.87 31.93 16.63
CA ASP A 151 -0.55 31.79 16.99
C ASP A 151 -0.91 30.32 17.20
N ILE A 152 -0.36 29.44 16.36
CA ILE A 152 -0.49 27.98 16.48
C ILE A 152 0.13 27.49 17.79
N LEU A 153 1.34 27.94 18.12
CA LEU A 153 2.09 27.45 19.28
C LEU A 153 1.59 27.97 20.64
N LYS A 154 0.78 29.02 20.66
CA LYS A 154 0.38 29.71 21.89
C LYS A 154 -0.42 28.81 22.84
N ASP A 155 -1.32 28.00 22.29
CA ASP A 155 -2.30 27.22 23.04
C ASP A 155 -2.00 25.71 23.00
N MET A 156 -0.77 25.32 22.63
CA MET A 156 -0.37 23.91 22.51
C MET A 156 0.36 23.38 23.75
N PRO A 157 0.18 22.10 24.08
CA PRO A 157 1.05 21.37 24.99
C PRO A 157 2.54 21.55 24.64
N GLN A 158 3.40 21.68 25.65
CA GLN A 158 4.82 22.02 25.43
C GLN A 158 5.58 21.00 24.59
N ASP A 159 5.29 19.72 24.79
CA ASP A 159 5.87 18.60 24.05
C ASP A 159 5.56 18.68 22.54
N VAL A 160 4.29 18.89 22.19
CA VAL A 160 3.87 19.11 20.79
C VAL A 160 4.45 20.42 20.24
N GLY A 161 4.41 21.48 21.03
CA GLY A 161 4.95 22.79 20.66
C GLY A 161 6.45 22.75 20.36
N ASN A 162 7.23 21.94 21.07
CA ASN A 162 8.65 21.75 20.82
C ASN A 162 8.91 21.07 19.46
N ILE A 163 8.11 20.07 19.11
CA ILE A 163 8.20 19.38 17.81
C ILE A 163 7.93 20.37 16.67
N LEU A 164 6.82 21.12 16.75
CA LEU A 164 6.45 22.08 15.71
C LEU A 164 7.43 23.26 15.64
N ARG A 165 7.92 23.76 16.78
CA ARG A 165 8.95 24.81 16.81
C ARG A 165 10.24 24.38 16.15
N LYS A 166 10.68 23.13 16.37
CA LYS A 166 11.86 22.57 15.69
C LYS A 166 11.65 22.46 14.18
N LYS A 167 10.43 22.11 13.75
CA LYS A 167 10.10 21.96 12.32
C LYS A 167 9.98 23.30 11.60
N TYR A 168 9.41 24.31 12.25
CA TYR A 168 9.05 25.60 11.66
C TYR A 168 9.86 26.78 12.20
N SER A 169 11.05 26.53 12.77
CA SER A 169 11.89 27.54 13.45
C SER A 169 12.18 28.80 12.61
N ASN A 170 12.19 28.65 11.29
CA ASN A 170 12.53 29.72 10.34
C ASN A 170 11.31 30.24 9.56
N GLN A 171 10.09 29.86 9.95
CA GLN A 171 8.87 30.22 9.25
C GLN A 171 7.99 31.09 10.13
N ALA A 172 7.62 32.27 9.66
CA ALA A 172 6.67 33.14 10.37
C ALA A 172 5.22 32.68 10.16
N LYS A 173 4.92 32.13 8.98
CA LYS A 173 3.60 31.63 8.59
C LYS A 173 3.72 30.26 7.96
N VAL A 174 2.71 29.42 8.18
CA VAL A 174 2.61 28.07 7.65
C VAL A 174 1.18 27.79 7.21
N ARG A 175 1.03 27.01 6.14
CA ARG A 175 -0.29 26.51 5.74
C ARG A 175 -0.79 25.50 6.75
N LEU A 176 -2.05 25.63 7.17
CA LEU A 176 -2.64 24.73 8.15
C LEU A 176 -2.55 23.26 7.72
N MET A 177 -2.76 22.97 6.43
CA MET A 177 -2.62 21.62 5.88
C MET A 177 -1.24 20.99 6.19
N ASN A 178 -0.17 21.76 6.05
CA ASN A 178 1.19 21.26 6.30
C ASN A 178 1.39 20.94 7.79
N VAL A 179 0.75 21.69 8.68
CA VAL A 179 0.82 21.44 10.12
C VAL A 179 0.08 20.15 10.46
N LEU A 180 -1.12 19.96 9.90
CA LEU A 180 -1.91 18.73 10.07
C LEU A 180 -1.15 17.50 9.54
N GLU A 181 -0.49 17.61 8.39
CA GLU A 181 0.33 16.53 7.83
C GLU A 181 1.52 16.17 8.73
N ILE A 182 2.19 17.16 9.31
CA ILE A 182 3.26 16.91 10.29
C ILE A 182 2.69 16.24 11.54
N LEU A 183 1.55 16.70 12.05
CA LEU A 183 0.89 16.05 13.19
C LEU A 183 0.52 14.60 12.86
N ASP A 184 0.02 14.30 11.67
CA ASP A 184 -0.27 12.93 11.24
C ASP A 184 0.96 12.02 11.25
N LEU A 185 2.10 12.54 10.78
CA LEU A 185 3.35 11.80 10.80
C LEU A 185 3.85 11.56 12.22
N GLU A 186 3.76 12.56 13.09
CA GLU A 186 4.19 12.44 14.48
C GLU A 186 3.24 11.54 15.29
N ILE A 187 1.93 11.59 15.05
CA ILE A 187 0.97 10.65 15.64
C ILE A 187 1.35 9.21 15.29
N LYS A 188 1.61 8.90 14.01
CA LYS A 188 1.99 7.55 13.59
C LYS A 188 3.31 7.06 14.20
N LYS A 189 4.25 7.97 14.47
CA LYS A 189 5.55 7.63 15.08
C LYS A 189 5.46 7.37 16.57
N ASN A 190 4.47 7.96 17.24
CA ASN A 190 4.29 7.86 18.69
C ASN A 190 3.03 7.04 19.03
N ASP A 191 2.43 6.34 18.07
CA ASP A 191 1.25 5.51 18.31
C ASP A 191 1.64 4.26 19.11
N PRO A 192 1.16 4.11 20.36
CA PRO A 192 1.56 2.99 21.21
C PRO A 192 0.98 1.65 20.72
N THR A 193 0.01 1.67 19.79
CA THR A 193 -0.64 0.47 19.28
C THR A 193 0.31 -0.34 18.42
N ILE A 194 0.40 -1.65 18.71
CA ILE A 194 1.17 -2.62 17.95
C ILE A 194 0.21 -3.35 17.02
N TYR A 195 0.29 -3.08 15.73
CA TYR A 195 -0.58 -3.72 14.75
C TYR A 195 0.06 -4.99 14.21
N ILE A 196 -0.57 -6.14 14.44
CA ILE A 196 -0.08 -7.43 13.95
C ILE A 196 -0.97 -7.88 12.80
N MET A 197 -0.42 -7.94 11.60
CA MET A 197 -1.12 -8.40 10.41
C MET A 197 -0.93 -9.91 10.23
N VAL A 198 -2.04 -10.62 10.04
CA VAL A 198 -2.10 -12.08 9.93
C VAL A 198 -2.87 -12.51 8.68
N GLY A 199 -2.48 -13.66 8.12
CA GLY A 199 -3.14 -14.28 6.96
C GLY A 199 -4.44 -15.03 7.26
N ASP A 200 -4.71 -15.31 8.54
CA ASP A 200 -5.88 -16.07 9.00
C ASP A 200 -6.82 -15.17 9.79
N LYS A 201 -8.13 -15.21 9.48
CA LYS A 201 -9.15 -14.40 10.15
C LYS A 201 -9.47 -14.88 11.55
N ASP A 202 -9.24 -16.15 11.82
CA ASP A 202 -9.56 -16.76 13.11
C ASP A 202 -8.39 -16.63 14.11
N LEU A 203 -7.23 -16.15 13.64
CA LEU A 203 -6.03 -15.94 14.43
C LEU A 203 -6.02 -14.53 15.04
N SER A 204 -5.84 -14.45 16.36
CA SER A 204 -5.71 -13.19 17.11
C SER A 204 -4.59 -13.28 18.14
N TYR A 205 -3.80 -12.22 18.23
CA TYR A 205 -2.74 -12.02 19.20
C TYR A 205 -3.06 -10.91 20.22
N ASP A 206 -4.30 -10.40 20.22
CA ASP A 206 -4.73 -9.26 21.07
C ASP A 206 -4.60 -9.57 22.57
N MET A 207 -4.63 -10.85 22.94
CA MET A 207 -4.48 -11.28 24.34
C MET A 207 -3.03 -11.30 24.82
N VAL A 208 -2.04 -11.19 23.92
CA VAL A 208 -0.62 -11.28 24.28
C VAL A 208 -0.15 -10.01 25.00
N ASP A 209 -0.61 -8.84 24.57
CA ASP A 209 -0.32 -7.54 25.18
C ASP A 209 -1.49 -6.59 24.89
N ASN A 210 -1.84 -5.74 25.85
CA ASN A 210 -2.99 -4.83 25.74
C ASN A 210 -2.86 -3.78 24.63
N ARG A 211 -1.64 -3.53 24.14
CA ARG A 211 -1.36 -2.63 23.01
C ARG A 211 -1.49 -3.32 21.67
N ILE A 212 -1.59 -4.65 21.62
CA ILE A 212 -1.66 -5.38 20.37
C ILE A 212 -3.07 -5.29 19.78
N LYS A 213 -3.11 -5.05 18.47
CA LYS A 213 -4.32 -5.15 17.66
C LYS A 213 -4.03 -5.98 16.41
N THR A 214 -4.72 -7.10 16.30
CA THR A 214 -4.58 -8.02 15.17
C THR A 214 -5.45 -7.54 14.00
N ILE A 215 -4.87 -7.56 12.80
CA ILE A 215 -5.52 -7.14 11.55
C ILE A 215 -5.38 -8.27 10.53
N TYR A 216 -6.49 -8.66 9.92
CA TYR A 216 -6.45 -9.61 8.82
C TYR A 216 -5.88 -8.97 7.55
N ASN A 217 -4.92 -9.63 6.91
CA ASN A 217 -4.40 -9.30 5.60
C ASN A 217 -4.40 -10.55 4.70
N LYS A 218 -5.26 -10.53 3.67
CA LYS A 218 -5.42 -11.64 2.73
C LYS A 218 -4.17 -11.95 1.90
N ASP A 219 -3.25 -11.00 1.78
CA ASP A 219 -2.05 -11.13 0.97
C ASP A 219 -0.95 -11.89 1.75
N ILE A 220 -1.15 -12.15 3.05
CA ILE A 220 -0.25 -12.99 3.85
C ILE A 220 -0.70 -14.44 3.72
N TYR A 221 0.12 -15.29 3.11
CA TYR A 221 -0.07 -16.73 3.07
C TYR A 221 0.34 -17.41 4.39
N LYS A 222 1.51 -17.04 4.95
CA LYS A 222 2.01 -17.58 6.23
C LYS A 222 2.88 -16.56 6.96
N GLY A 223 2.96 -16.64 8.29
CA GLY A 223 3.73 -15.74 9.14
C GLY A 223 2.97 -14.48 9.54
N ILE A 224 3.70 -13.44 9.98
CA ILE A 224 3.10 -12.18 10.46
C ILE A 224 3.88 -10.96 10.00
N LYS A 225 3.18 -9.82 10.04
CA LYS A 225 3.71 -8.49 9.76
C LYS A 225 3.43 -7.60 10.97
N ILE A 226 4.45 -7.04 11.59
CA ILE A 226 4.29 -6.16 12.77
C ILE A 226 4.49 -4.70 12.36
N TYR A 227 3.50 -3.85 12.57
CA TYR A 227 3.58 -2.41 12.35
C TYR A 227 3.50 -1.64 13.67
N TYR A 228 4.54 -0.85 13.96
CA TYR A 228 4.68 -0.10 15.21
C TYR A 228 5.55 1.13 15.00
N HIS A 229 5.15 2.28 15.54
CA HIS A 229 5.88 3.56 15.47
C HIS A 229 6.32 3.93 14.05
N ASN A 230 5.38 3.81 13.08
CA ASN A 230 5.59 4.07 11.66
C ASN A 230 6.71 3.22 11.03
N LYS A 231 6.94 2.01 11.54
CA LYS A 231 7.88 1.02 10.99
C LYS A 231 7.17 -0.31 10.78
N MET A 232 7.54 -0.98 9.69
CA MET A 232 7.02 -2.28 9.29
C MET A 232 8.12 -3.33 9.47
N TYR A 233 7.82 -4.41 10.19
CA TYR A 233 8.67 -5.59 10.36
C TYR A 233 7.97 -6.78 9.72
N ASP A 234 8.58 -7.35 8.68
CA ASP A 234 7.96 -8.38 7.86
C ASP A 234 8.60 -9.75 8.13
N TYR A 235 7.78 -10.68 8.62
CA TYR A 235 8.13 -12.07 8.89
C TYR A 235 7.18 -13.02 8.15
N SER A 236 6.64 -12.56 7.02
CA SER A 236 5.59 -13.27 6.29
C SER A 236 6.00 -13.70 4.89
N LEU A 237 5.21 -14.63 4.34
CA LEU A 237 5.22 -15.06 2.95
C LEU A 237 3.93 -14.57 2.29
N GLU A 238 4.06 -13.97 1.11
CA GLU A 238 2.96 -13.48 0.26
C GLU A 238 2.75 -14.37 -0.97
#